data_AF-A0A956VW69-F1
#
_entry.id   AF-A0A956VW69-F1
#
_cell.length_a   1.000
_cell.length_b   1.000
_cell.length_c   1.000
_cell.angle_alpha   90.00
_cell.angle_beta   90.00
_cell.angle_gamma   90.00
#
_symmetry.space_group_name_H-M   'P 1'
#
loop_
_entity.id
_entity.type
_entity.pdbx_description
1 polymer ?
#
loop_
_entity_poly.entity_id
_entity_poly.type
_entity_poly.pdbx_seq_one_letter_code
_entity_poly.pdbx_strand_id
1 'polypeptide(L)'
;MLGNYLWRRARRAGFALALLTAALALVLTGCSEDDASEPTATTEATSTASATGSVEGTSTATPASIEVTDSSGETIVLEAPASRIVSHSPAATEILFAIGAGDLVVAADEYSNYPAEAESLPKVTYSTPDPEQDLAFDPDLVIFAGRQESSLDHFRELDLRVFYLEEPRDLEG
;
A
#
# COMPACT_ATOMS: atom_id res chain seq x y z
N MET A 1 7.75 -6.76 -32.45
CA MET A 1 8.97 -7.21 -31.75
C MET A 1 10.10 -6.22 -32.03
N LEU A 2 10.79 -5.81 -30.96
CA LEU A 2 12.05 -5.04 -30.91
C LEU A 2 12.04 -3.61 -31.46
N GLY A 3 11.77 -2.64 -30.59
CA GLY A 3 12.32 -1.31 -30.82
C GLY A 3 11.63 -0.21 -30.04
N ASN A 4 11.81 -0.17 -28.71
CA ASN A 4 11.60 1.03 -27.89
C ASN A 4 12.30 0.97 -26.51
N TYR A 5 13.22 0.02 -26.28
CA TYR A 5 13.83 -0.22 -24.96
C TYR A 5 15.16 0.52 -24.69
N LEU A 6 15.65 1.36 -25.61
CA LEU A 6 16.99 1.96 -25.49
C LEU A 6 17.02 3.46 -25.15
N TRP A 7 15.87 4.12 -24.97
CA TRP A 7 15.87 5.57 -24.73
C TRP A 7 15.82 5.99 -23.24
N ARG A 8 15.52 5.09 -22.30
CA ARG A 8 15.35 5.44 -20.88
C ARG A 8 16.62 5.35 -20.00
N ARG A 9 17.77 4.96 -20.55
CA ARG A 9 19.04 4.86 -19.79
C ARG A 9 19.99 6.07 -19.87
N ALA A 10 19.70 7.08 -20.70
CA ALA A 10 20.66 8.15 -21.01
C ALA A 10 20.47 9.48 -20.23
N ARG A 11 19.64 9.53 -19.18
CA ARG A 11 19.38 10.78 -18.41
C ARG A 11 19.90 10.80 -16.97
N ARG A 12 20.65 9.78 -16.52
CA ARG A 12 21.05 9.62 -15.11
C ARG A 12 22.52 9.93 -14.78
N ALA A 13 23.30 10.55 -15.67
CA ALA A 13 24.76 10.65 -15.50
C ALA A 13 25.37 12.07 -15.54
N GLY A 14 24.59 13.15 -15.35
CA GLY A 14 25.06 14.53 -15.63
C GLY A 14 25.11 15.54 -14.48
N PHE A 15 24.66 15.22 -13.26
CA PHE A 15 24.49 16.23 -12.19
C PHE A 15 25.25 15.90 -10.90
N ALA A 16 26.39 15.21 -11.01
CA ALA A 16 27.22 14.84 -9.86
C ALA A 16 28.58 15.54 -9.79
N LEU A 17 28.92 16.50 -10.67
CA LEU A 17 30.28 17.06 -10.69
C LEU A 17 30.39 18.43 -11.39
N ALA A 18 29.94 19.52 -10.77
CA ALA A 18 30.48 20.88 -11.03
C ALA A 18 29.90 21.92 -10.06
N LEU A 19 30.74 22.85 -9.60
CA LEU A 19 30.44 24.09 -8.87
C LEU A 19 30.53 24.03 -7.33
N LEU A 20 31.54 23.30 -6.87
CA LEU A 20 32.36 23.71 -5.73
C LEU A 20 33.34 24.79 -6.23
N THR A 21 32.98 26.09 -6.19
CA THR A 21 33.86 27.29 -6.14
C THR A 21 33.08 28.60 -6.40
N ALA A 22 32.70 29.31 -5.33
CA ALA A 22 32.43 30.77 -5.20
C ALA A 22 31.32 30.96 -4.15
N ALA A 23 31.41 31.68 -3.04
CA ALA A 23 32.43 32.53 -2.41
C ALA A 23 32.00 32.56 -0.92
N LEU A 24 32.85 32.20 0.03
CA LEU A 24 33.85 33.06 0.67
C LEU A 24 33.26 34.34 1.30
N ALA A 25 33.29 34.34 2.65
CA ALA A 25 33.35 35.45 3.62
C ALA A 25 32.05 36.08 4.16
N LEU A 26 31.71 35.74 5.43
CA LEU A 26 31.69 36.64 6.61
C LEU A 26 31.25 35.82 7.87
N VAL A 27 32.11 35.56 8.90
CA VAL A 27 32.36 36.41 10.12
C VAL A 27 31.27 36.14 11.19
N LEU A 28 31.46 35.72 12.46
CA LEU A 28 32.56 35.73 13.44
C LEU A 28 32.42 34.55 14.43
N THR A 29 33.58 34.02 14.83
CA THR A 29 34.05 33.76 16.22
C THR A 29 33.03 33.67 17.36
N GLY A 30 32.96 32.47 17.97
CA GLY A 30 32.43 32.23 19.31
C GLY A 30 33.00 30.93 19.90
N CYS A 31 34.26 30.94 20.33
CA CYS A 31 34.77 30.04 21.38
C CYS A 31 34.20 30.55 22.72
N SER A 32 34.00 29.83 23.80
CA SER A 32 34.37 28.48 24.27
C SER A 32 33.80 28.42 25.70
N GLU A 33 33.45 27.25 26.22
CA GLU A 33 33.76 26.92 27.62
C GLU A 33 33.64 25.40 27.77
N ASP A 34 34.74 24.80 28.19
CA ASP A 34 34.96 23.39 28.49
C ASP A 34 34.68 23.21 29.99
N ASP A 35 33.82 22.27 30.38
CA ASP A 35 33.88 21.71 31.73
C ASP A 35 33.55 20.21 31.70
N ALA A 36 34.49 19.47 32.25
CA ALA A 36 34.55 18.03 32.33
C ALA A 36 33.64 17.47 33.43
N SER A 37 33.10 16.26 33.23
CA SER A 37 33.20 15.12 34.16
C SER A 37 32.07 14.10 33.91
N GLU A 38 32.46 12.88 33.55
CA GLU A 38 31.76 11.62 33.85
C GLU A 38 31.64 11.41 35.39
N PRO A 39 31.06 10.31 35.93
CA PRO A 39 30.13 9.30 35.41
C PRO A 39 28.91 9.17 36.36
N THR A 40 27.99 8.21 36.14
CA THR A 40 27.53 7.24 37.17
C THR A 40 26.39 6.37 36.65
N ALA A 41 26.62 5.07 36.70
CA ALA A 41 25.66 4.00 36.47
C ALA A 41 24.53 4.00 37.50
N THR A 42 23.34 3.49 37.14
CA THR A 42 22.52 2.70 38.06
C THR A 42 21.76 1.64 37.28
N THR A 43 22.14 0.39 37.57
CA THR A 43 21.43 -0.86 37.33
C THR A 43 20.49 -1.10 38.51
N GLU A 44 19.25 -1.52 38.24
CA GLU A 44 18.40 -2.39 39.08
C GLU A 44 17.23 -2.86 38.17
N ALA A 45 17.18 -4.09 37.67
CA ALA A 45 16.95 -5.39 38.33
C ALA A 45 15.52 -5.60 38.86
N THR A 46 14.74 -6.34 38.06
CA THR A 46 13.92 -7.52 38.43
C THR A 46 12.66 -7.36 39.31
N SER A 47 11.51 -7.74 38.71
CA SER A 47 10.51 -8.66 39.28
C SER A 47 9.50 -9.05 38.17
N THR A 48 9.52 -10.23 37.55
CA THR A 48 9.05 -11.55 38.01
C THR A 48 7.60 -11.58 38.53
N ALA A 49 6.65 -11.98 37.68
CA ALA A 49 5.88 -13.24 37.81
C ALA A 49 4.57 -13.26 36.99
N SER A 50 4.45 -14.30 36.18
CA SER A 50 3.27 -15.15 35.94
C SER A 50 1.86 -14.56 35.90
N ALA A 51 1.21 -14.72 34.75
CA ALA A 51 -0.03 -15.50 34.69
C ALA A 51 -0.16 -16.19 33.32
N THR A 52 0.02 -17.50 33.36
CA THR A 52 -0.47 -18.47 32.37
C THR A 52 -1.95 -18.22 32.09
N GLY A 53 -2.25 -17.97 30.83
CA GLY A 53 -3.60 -17.99 30.28
C GLY A 53 -3.55 -18.63 28.90
N SER A 54 -3.24 -19.93 28.85
CA SER A 54 -3.48 -20.72 27.65
C SER A 54 -4.98 -20.83 27.48
N VAL A 55 -5.51 -20.10 26.51
CA VAL A 55 -6.75 -20.47 25.84
C VAL A 55 -6.38 -20.85 24.42
N GLU A 56 -5.87 -22.07 24.28
CA GLU A 56 -6.03 -22.83 23.04
C GLU A 56 -7.53 -23.03 22.79
N GLY A 57 -8.13 -22.02 22.18
CA GLY A 57 -9.36 -22.17 21.44
C GLY A 57 -8.99 -22.48 19.99
N THR A 58 -8.56 -23.70 19.70
CA THR A 58 -8.63 -24.23 18.33
C THR A 58 -10.10 -24.40 17.97
N SER A 59 -10.73 -23.28 17.58
CA SER A 59 -11.97 -23.30 16.82
C SER A 59 -11.61 -23.76 15.42
N THR A 60 -11.69 -25.07 15.18
CA THR A 60 -11.76 -25.60 13.81
C THR A 60 -13.15 -25.27 13.27
N ALA A 61 -13.39 -23.99 13.01
CA ALA A 61 -14.48 -23.59 12.14
C ALA A 61 -14.08 -24.03 10.73
N THR A 62 -14.88 -24.88 10.10
CA THR A 62 -14.89 -25.01 8.64
C THR A 62 -14.93 -23.58 8.08
N PRO A 63 -14.02 -23.17 7.18
CA PRO A 63 -14.11 -21.84 6.59
C PRO A 63 -15.46 -21.79 5.87
N ALA A 64 -16.38 -21.04 6.45
CA ALA A 64 -17.60 -20.68 5.76
C ALA A 64 -17.20 -19.74 4.64
N SER A 65 -17.70 -19.99 3.44
CA SER A 65 -17.56 -19.06 2.32
C SER A 65 -18.02 -17.66 2.76
N ILE A 66 -17.29 -16.64 2.33
CA ILE A 66 -17.63 -15.24 2.55
C ILE A 66 -18.43 -14.80 1.33
N GLU A 67 -19.70 -14.47 1.55
CA GLU A 67 -20.60 -13.98 0.50
C GLU A 67 -20.92 -12.51 0.76
N VAL A 68 -20.69 -11.66 -0.23
CA VAL A 68 -20.96 -10.22 -0.16
C VAL A 68 -21.59 -9.76 -1.46
N THR A 69 -22.72 -9.07 -1.37
CA THR A 69 -23.31 -8.36 -2.52
C THR A 69 -22.72 -6.96 -2.60
N ASP A 70 -22.19 -6.59 -3.76
CA ASP A 70 -21.56 -5.30 -4.00
C ASP A 70 -22.57 -4.20 -4.41
N SER A 71 -22.10 -2.98 -4.64
CA SER A 71 -22.97 -1.86 -5.02
C SER A 71 -23.58 -1.98 -6.42
N SER A 72 -23.03 -2.84 -7.28
CA SER A 72 -23.62 -3.14 -8.60
C SER A 72 -24.72 -4.21 -8.53
N GLY A 73 -24.92 -4.82 -7.35
CA GLY A 73 -25.89 -5.89 -7.12
C GLY A 73 -25.34 -7.29 -7.43
N GLU A 74 -24.05 -7.42 -7.73
CA GLU A 74 -23.40 -8.72 -7.96
C GLU A 74 -23.01 -9.36 -6.62
N THR A 75 -23.26 -10.66 -6.47
CA THR A 75 -22.85 -11.42 -5.27
C THR A 75 -21.51 -12.08 -5.51
N ILE A 76 -20.51 -11.68 -4.73
CA ILE A 76 -19.17 -12.24 -4.76
C ILE A 76 -19.05 -13.29 -3.67
N VAL A 77 -18.48 -14.44 -4.03
CA VAL A 77 -18.20 -15.55 -3.13
C VAL A 77 -16.70 -15.78 -3.05
N LEU A 78 -16.16 -15.71 -1.84
CA LEU A 78 -14.79 -16.07 -1.53
C LEU A 78 -14.76 -17.32 -0.65
N GLU A 79 -14.12 -18.39 -1.11
CA GLU A 79 -13.98 -19.64 -0.36
C GLU A 79 -13.10 -19.50 0.90
N ALA A 80 -12.26 -18.47 0.92
CA ALA A 80 -11.41 -18.08 2.02
C ALA A 80 -11.22 -16.55 1.98
N PRO A 81 -10.77 -15.90 3.06
CA PRO A 81 -10.40 -14.48 3.02
C PRO A 81 -9.42 -14.18 1.86
N ALA A 82 -9.64 -13.06 1.17
CA ALA A 82 -8.75 -12.61 0.10
C ALA A 82 -7.31 -12.46 0.60
N SER A 83 -6.36 -12.83 -0.23
CA SER A 83 -4.93 -12.84 0.09
C SER A 83 -4.09 -12.04 -0.90
N ARG A 84 -4.64 -11.70 -2.08
CA ARG A 84 -3.98 -10.96 -3.16
C ARG A 84 -4.96 -9.98 -3.79
N ILE A 85 -4.86 -8.73 -3.39
CA ILE A 85 -5.80 -7.67 -3.76
C ILE A 85 -5.15 -6.74 -4.78
N VAL A 86 -5.84 -6.47 -5.89
CA VAL A 86 -5.57 -5.29 -6.72
C VAL A 86 -6.62 -4.22 -6.41
N SER A 87 -6.17 -3.00 -6.08
CA SER A 87 -7.04 -1.88 -5.75
C SER A 87 -7.03 -0.83 -6.86
N HIS A 88 -8.19 -0.57 -7.46
CA HIS A 88 -8.39 0.45 -8.51
C HIS A 88 -8.89 1.81 -7.96
N SER A 89 -8.80 2.04 -6.65
CA SER A 89 -9.26 3.28 -6.02
C SER A 89 -8.31 3.76 -4.93
N PRO A 90 -7.90 5.05 -4.94
CA PRO A 90 -7.10 5.63 -3.86
C PRO A 90 -7.78 5.47 -2.50
N ALA A 91 -9.08 5.77 -2.41
CA ALA A 91 -9.84 5.64 -1.18
C ALA A 91 -9.91 4.19 -0.68
N ALA A 92 -10.12 3.23 -1.58
CA ALA A 92 -10.12 1.82 -1.20
C ALA A 92 -8.74 1.36 -0.72
N THR A 93 -7.67 1.80 -1.38
CA THR A 93 -6.30 1.51 -0.94
C THR A 93 -6.04 2.05 0.46
N GLU A 94 -6.39 3.31 0.74
CA GLU A 94 -6.23 3.89 2.08
C GLU A 94 -6.99 3.10 3.15
N ILE A 95 -8.23 2.68 2.85
CA ILE A 95 -9.03 1.86 3.76
C ILE A 95 -8.36 0.51 4.01
N LEU A 96 -7.88 -0.18 2.97
CA LEU A 96 -7.19 -1.48 3.11
C LEU A 96 -5.98 -1.36 4.02
N PHE A 97 -5.16 -0.32 3.87
CA PHE A 97 -4.03 -0.07 4.77
C PHE A 97 -4.50 0.27 6.19
N ALA A 98 -5.50 1.13 6.34
CA ALA A 98 -6.01 1.54 7.65
C ALA A 98 -6.59 0.39 8.48
N ILE A 99 -7.18 -0.62 7.83
CA ILE A 99 -7.71 -1.81 8.50
C ILE A 99 -6.65 -2.92 8.70
N GLY A 100 -5.38 -2.67 8.33
CA GLY A 100 -4.29 -3.63 8.46
C GLY A 100 -4.23 -4.70 7.36
N ALA A 101 -4.95 -4.50 6.25
CA ALA A 101 -4.93 -5.37 5.08
C ALA A 101 -3.96 -4.90 3.97
N GLY A 102 -3.18 -3.85 4.21
CA GLY A 102 -2.24 -3.28 3.24
C GLY A 102 -1.23 -4.28 2.67
N ASP A 103 -0.77 -5.23 3.48
CA ASP A 103 0.17 -6.29 3.06
C ASP A 103 -0.42 -7.27 2.03
N LEU A 104 -1.76 -7.30 1.90
CA LEU A 104 -2.46 -8.13 0.92
C LEU A 104 -2.59 -7.43 -0.44
N VAL A 105 -2.32 -6.12 -0.51
CA VAL A 105 -2.43 -5.33 -1.74
C VAL A 105 -1.18 -5.56 -2.60
N VAL A 106 -1.36 -6.25 -3.72
CA VAL A 106 -0.26 -6.62 -4.63
C VAL A 106 -0.02 -5.59 -5.74
N ALA A 107 -1.04 -4.78 -6.04
CA ALA A 107 -0.94 -3.60 -6.89
C ALA A 107 -2.05 -2.60 -6.53
N ALA A 108 -1.78 -1.31 -6.75
CA ALA A 108 -2.74 -0.25 -6.52
C ALA A 108 -2.77 0.71 -7.72
N ASP A 109 -3.84 1.48 -7.87
CA ASP A 109 -3.97 2.44 -8.96
C ASP A 109 -2.86 3.52 -8.92
N GLU A 110 -2.62 4.15 -10.07
CA GLU A 110 -1.56 5.15 -10.26
C GLU A 110 -1.66 6.38 -9.33
N TYR A 111 -2.83 6.66 -8.75
CA TYR A 111 -3.06 7.78 -7.82
C TYR A 111 -3.00 7.37 -6.34
N SER A 112 -3.00 6.07 -6.03
CA SER A 112 -2.82 5.56 -4.67
C SER A 112 -1.41 5.88 -4.15
N ASN A 113 -1.30 6.90 -3.29
CA ASN A 113 -0.03 7.39 -2.73
C ASN A 113 -0.03 7.55 -1.20
N TYR A 114 -1.10 7.12 -0.53
CA TYR A 114 -1.19 7.10 0.92
C TYR A 114 -1.69 5.72 1.39
N PRO A 115 -1.16 5.19 2.51
CA PRO A 115 0.02 5.67 3.24
C PRO A 115 1.30 5.52 2.41
N ALA A 116 2.45 5.96 2.93
CA ALA A 116 3.72 6.00 2.17
C ALA A 116 4.12 4.61 1.61
N GLU A 117 3.73 3.55 2.30
CA GLU A 117 3.90 2.16 1.88
C GLU A 117 3.19 1.88 0.55
N ALA A 118 2.00 2.47 0.32
CA ALA A 118 1.23 2.30 -0.91
C ALA A 118 1.93 2.92 -2.14
N GLU A 119 2.77 3.95 -1.98
CA GLU A 119 3.56 4.52 -3.09
C GLU A 119 4.52 3.50 -3.71
N SER A 120 4.99 2.53 -2.91
CA SER A 120 5.94 1.51 -3.35
C SER A 120 5.32 0.36 -4.14
N LEU A 121 3.99 0.23 -4.09
CA LEU A 121 3.27 -0.83 -4.78
C LEU A 121 3.37 -0.68 -6.32
N PRO A 122 3.40 -1.81 -7.06
CA PRO A 122 3.15 -1.79 -8.49
C PRO A 122 1.88 -1.00 -8.84
N LYS A 123 1.92 -0.28 -9.96
CA LYS A 123 0.85 0.63 -10.37
C LYS A 123 0.03 0.08 -11.54
N VAL A 124 -1.29 0.13 -11.40
CA VAL A 124 -2.27 -0.17 -12.46
C VAL A 124 -2.93 1.12 -12.97
N THR A 125 -3.36 1.12 -14.22
CA THR A 125 -3.94 2.31 -14.85
C THR A 125 -5.36 2.57 -14.33
N TYR A 126 -5.57 3.69 -13.65
CA TYR A 126 -6.88 4.08 -13.10
C TYR A 126 -7.88 4.54 -14.18
N SER A 127 -7.40 5.35 -15.14
CA SER A 127 -8.28 6.05 -16.10
C SER A 127 -8.87 5.14 -17.18
N THR A 128 -8.18 4.04 -17.47
CA THR A 128 -8.62 3.00 -18.41
C THR A 128 -8.11 1.68 -17.85
N PRO A 129 -8.81 1.10 -16.86
CA PRO A 129 -8.41 -0.15 -16.23
C PRO A 129 -8.27 -1.26 -17.27
N ASP A 130 -7.16 -1.98 -17.21
CA ASP A 130 -6.83 -3.08 -18.12
C ASP A 130 -6.81 -4.40 -17.32
N PRO A 131 -7.77 -5.31 -17.54
CA PRO A 131 -7.84 -6.55 -16.76
C PRO A 131 -6.65 -7.48 -17.01
N GLU A 132 -5.98 -7.39 -18.18
CA GLU A 132 -4.77 -8.16 -18.45
C GLU A 132 -3.59 -7.68 -17.60
N GLN A 133 -3.57 -6.39 -17.25
CA GLN A 133 -2.58 -5.85 -16.31
C GLN A 133 -2.79 -6.45 -14.91
N ASP A 134 -4.03 -6.60 -14.48
CA ASP A 134 -4.38 -7.19 -13.19
C ASP A 134 -4.06 -8.69 -13.12
N LEU A 135 -4.34 -9.45 -14.18
CA LEU A 135 -4.02 -10.88 -14.26
C LEU A 135 -2.53 -11.17 -14.05
N ALA A 136 -1.64 -10.25 -14.43
CA ALA A 136 -0.20 -10.39 -14.20
C ALA A 136 0.18 -10.43 -12.71
N PHE A 137 -0.72 -9.96 -11.83
CA PHE A 137 -0.56 -10.00 -10.37
C PHE A 137 -1.26 -11.19 -9.72
N ASP A 138 -1.93 -12.07 -10.46
CA ASP A 138 -2.66 -13.24 -9.93
C ASP A 138 -3.54 -12.88 -8.70
N PRO A 139 -4.47 -11.91 -8.81
CA PRO A 139 -5.31 -11.51 -7.69
C PRO A 139 -6.43 -12.50 -7.42
N ASP A 140 -6.78 -12.66 -6.15
CA ASP A 140 -8.00 -13.36 -5.74
C ASP A 140 -9.17 -12.41 -5.46
N LEU A 141 -8.91 -11.10 -5.44
CA LEU A 141 -9.91 -10.04 -5.36
C LEU A 141 -9.42 -8.76 -6.07
N VAL A 142 -10.28 -8.16 -6.87
CA VAL A 142 -10.08 -6.83 -7.48
C VAL A 142 -11.13 -5.88 -6.91
N ILE A 143 -10.69 -4.75 -6.35
CA ILE A 143 -11.58 -3.77 -5.73
C ILE A 143 -11.65 -2.52 -6.59
N PHE A 144 -12.88 -2.11 -6.92
CA PHE A 144 -13.17 -0.82 -7.52
C PHE A 144 -13.98 0.02 -6.54
N ALA A 145 -13.67 1.31 -6.46
CA ALA A 145 -14.53 2.28 -5.81
C ALA A 145 -14.49 3.58 -6.59
N GLY A 146 -15.67 4.06 -7.00
CA GLY A 146 -15.81 5.30 -7.77
C GLY A 146 -16.33 5.10 -9.18
N ARG A 147 -15.86 5.90 -10.13
CA ARG A 147 -16.55 6.10 -11.43
C ARG A 147 -16.22 5.09 -12.52
N GLN A 148 -15.70 3.92 -12.16
CA GLN A 148 -15.22 2.91 -13.13
C GLN A 148 -16.23 1.77 -13.35
N GLU A 149 -17.49 1.94 -12.94
CA GLU A 149 -18.54 0.92 -13.08
C GLU A 149 -18.66 0.35 -14.50
N SER A 150 -18.48 1.18 -15.53
CA SER A 150 -18.54 0.73 -16.93
C SER A 150 -17.38 -0.18 -17.36
N SER A 151 -16.36 -0.38 -16.51
CA SER A 151 -15.21 -1.25 -16.80
C SER A 151 -15.35 -2.63 -16.15
N LEU A 152 -16.26 -2.81 -15.18
CA LEU A 152 -16.33 -4.03 -14.35
C LEU A 152 -16.57 -5.29 -15.17
N ASP A 153 -17.41 -5.20 -16.21
CA ASP A 153 -17.78 -6.36 -17.03
C ASP A 153 -16.56 -7.00 -17.72
N HIS A 154 -15.62 -6.20 -18.21
CA HIS A 154 -14.40 -6.74 -18.84
C HIS A 154 -13.52 -7.54 -17.86
N PHE A 155 -13.54 -7.18 -16.58
CA PHE A 155 -12.79 -7.92 -15.54
C PHE A 155 -13.52 -9.23 -15.21
N ARG A 156 -14.84 -9.17 -15.07
CA ARG A 156 -15.69 -10.34 -14.78
C ARG A 156 -15.67 -11.36 -15.92
N GLU A 157 -15.63 -10.91 -17.17
CA GLU A 157 -15.49 -11.78 -18.36
C GLU A 157 -14.19 -12.60 -18.37
N LEU A 158 -13.18 -12.18 -17.60
CA LEU A 158 -11.90 -12.88 -17.43
C LEU A 158 -11.83 -13.65 -16.10
N ASP A 159 -13.00 -13.94 -15.50
CA ASP A 159 -13.15 -14.68 -14.24
C ASP A 159 -12.46 -14.02 -13.03
N LEU A 160 -12.15 -12.72 -13.11
CA LEU A 160 -11.67 -11.96 -11.96
C LEU A 160 -12.82 -11.71 -10.98
N ARG A 161 -12.56 -11.93 -9.70
CA ARG A 161 -13.51 -11.62 -8.63
C ARG A 161 -13.47 -10.12 -8.35
N VAL A 162 -14.50 -9.41 -8.77
CA VAL A 162 -14.58 -7.95 -8.68
C VAL A 162 -15.55 -7.54 -7.58
N PHE A 163 -15.09 -6.73 -6.63
CA PHE A 163 -15.94 -6.06 -5.65
C PHE A 163 -16.03 -4.57 -5.95
N TYR A 164 -17.23 -4.07 -6.21
CA TYR A 164 -17.48 -2.66 -6.52
C TYR A 164 -18.20 -1.93 -5.38
N LEU A 165 -17.64 -0.78 -4.98
CA LEU A 165 -18.26 0.16 -4.07
C LEU A 165 -18.67 1.44 -4.80
N GLU A 166 -19.96 1.78 -4.77
CA GLU A 166 -20.42 3.10 -5.21
C GLU A 166 -19.92 4.17 -4.22
N GLU A 167 -19.32 5.23 -4.74
CA GLU A 167 -18.93 6.37 -3.93
C GLU A 167 -20.17 7.19 -3.53
N PRO A 168 -20.30 7.58 -2.24
CA PRO A 168 -21.36 8.47 -1.81
C PRO A 168 -21.23 9.82 -2.53
N ARG A 169 -22.37 10.43 -2.86
CA ARG A 169 -22.39 11.65 -3.69
C ARG A 169 -22.26 12.91 -2.87
N ASP A 170 -22.54 12.80 -1.58
CA ASP A 170 -22.45 13.84 -0.58
C ASP A 170 -22.20 13.23 0.81
N LEU A 171 -22.23 14.05 1.86
CA LEU A 171 -21.99 13.61 3.24
C LEU A 171 -23.19 12.89 3.87
N GLU A 172 -24.35 12.95 3.23
CA GLU A 172 -25.59 12.33 3.70
C GLU A 172 -25.76 10.92 3.10
N GLY A 173 -25.08 10.64 1.97
CA GLY A 173 -25.02 9.33 1.30
C GLY A 173 -25.45 9.42 -0.15
#